data_AF-A0A960UTM7-F1
#
_entry.id   AF-A0A960UTM7-F1
#
_cell.length_a   1.000
_cell.length_b   1.000
_cell.length_c   1.000
_cell.angle_alpha   90.00
_cell.angle_beta   90.00
_cell.angle_gamma   90.00
#
_symmetry.space_group_name_H-M   'P 1'
#
loop_
_entity.id
_entity.type
_entity.pdbx_description
1 polymer ?
#
loop_
_entity_poly.entity_id
_entity_poly.type
_entity_poly.pdbx_seq_one_letter_code
_entity_poly.pdbx_strand_id
1 'polypeptide(L)'
;MKGRIRFLVSLMQGSFPSGRALTFSLALLCGPALLLTLACSEPLADPKIQQARQSLPENQRAGFDRFVLNNCHGCHGLKGAGDGPLNSTGRFDIPDLSQPNKYRHGATVPEIRNSIEFGVDGGRTGMQGYQNIPADHIESIARYIHWLQKP
;
A
#
# COMPACT_ATOMS: atom_id res chain seq x y z
N MET A 1 8.22 -45.69 -32.58
CA MET A 1 9.66 -45.37 -32.44
C MET A 1 9.95 -45.23 -30.95
N LYS A 2 10.83 -46.08 -30.40
CA LYS A 2 11.13 -46.21 -28.96
C LYS A 2 12.45 -45.49 -28.67
N GLY A 3 12.47 -44.52 -27.75
CA GLY A 3 13.68 -43.87 -27.26
C GLY A 3 13.75 -43.96 -25.73
N ARG A 4 14.59 -44.87 -25.22
CA ARG A 4 14.94 -44.98 -23.79
C ARG A 4 16.18 -44.14 -23.54
N ILE A 5 16.09 -43.16 -22.65
CA ILE A 5 17.25 -42.40 -22.15
C ILE A 5 17.60 -42.95 -20.77
N ARG A 6 18.80 -43.53 -20.66
CA ARG A 6 19.43 -43.98 -19.40
C ARG A 6 20.29 -42.81 -18.89
N PHE A 7 20.00 -42.28 -17.71
CA PHE A 7 20.91 -41.39 -16.99
C PHE A 7 21.76 -42.22 -16.02
N LEU A 8 23.08 -42.15 -16.22
CA LEU A 8 24.10 -42.68 -15.33
C LEU A 8 24.16 -41.86 -14.04
N VAL A 9 23.98 -42.53 -12.90
CA VAL A 9 24.33 -42.02 -11.57
C VAL A 9 25.80 -42.31 -11.35
N SER A 10 26.64 -41.28 -11.35
CA SER A 10 28.06 -41.38 -11.00
C SER A 10 28.24 -41.08 -9.52
N LEU A 11 28.61 -42.11 -8.76
CA LEU A 11 29.04 -42.04 -7.36
C LEU A 11 30.38 -41.32 -7.28
N MET A 12 30.44 -40.19 -6.56
CA MET A 12 31.70 -39.64 -6.06
C MET A 12 31.67 -39.64 -4.54
N GLN A 13 32.44 -40.56 -3.97
CA GLN A 13 32.76 -40.67 -2.56
C GLN A 13 33.83 -39.63 -2.23
N GLY A 14 33.49 -38.67 -1.37
CA GLY A 14 34.42 -37.68 -0.82
C GLY A 14 34.71 -37.98 0.64
N SER A 15 35.97 -38.29 0.94
CA SER A 15 36.51 -38.58 2.28
C SER A 15 36.60 -37.31 3.15
N PHE A 16 36.06 -37.36 4.37
CA PHE A 16 36.22 -36.31 5.38
C PHE A 16 37.42 -36.63 6.29
N PRO A 17 38.40 -35.72 6.46
CA PRO A 17 39.40 -35.86 7.50
C PRO A 17 38.85 -35.41 8.85
N SER A 18 39.10 -36.25 9.84
CA SER A 18 38.89 -36.09 11.25
C SER A 18 39.92 -35.15 11.88
N GLY A 19 39.45 -34.31 12.82
CA GLY A 19 40.27 -33.81 13.92
C GLY A 19 40.56 -32.31 13.91
N ARG A 20 39.87 -31.57 14.79
CA ARG A 20 40.48 -30.95 15.99
C ARG A 20 39.44 -30.13 16.74
N ALA A 21 39.19 -30.53 17.98
CA ALA A 21 38.54 -29.70 18.98
C ALA A 21 39.47 -28.52 19.31
N LEU A 22 38.95 -27.30 19.23
CA LEU A 22 39.51 -26.14 19.92
C LEU A 22 38.35 -25.39 20.59
N THR A 23 38.24 -25.62 21.89
CA THR A 23 37.46 -24.83 22.84
C THR A 23 38.14 -23.47 23.03
N PHE A 24 37.48 -22.35 22.76
CA PHE A 24 37.82 -21.07 23.39
C PHE A 24 36.61 -20.11 23.44
N SER A 25 36.26 -19.79 24.68
CA SER A 25 35.75 -18.49 25.16
C SER A 25 34.34 -18.04 24.79
N LEU A 26 33.44 -18.41 25.70
CA LEU A 26 32.36 -17.56 26.20
C LEU A 26 32.85 -16.12 26.44
N ALA A 27 32.51 -15.20 25.52
CA ALA A 27 32.43 -13.78 25.80
C ALA A 27 30.96 -13.35 25.67
N LEU A 28 30.23 -13.60 26.76
CA LEU A 28 29.09 -12.77 27.14
C LEU A 28 29.58 -11.31 27.30
N LEU A 29 28.70 -10.34 27.06
CA LEU A 29 28.82 -8.89 27.38
C LEU A 29 29.27 -7.96 26.25
N CYS A 30 28.39 -7.75 25.28
CA CYS A 30 27.80 -6.41 25.09
C CYS A 30 26.55 -6.63 24.23
N GLY A 31 25.38 -6.54 24.86
CA GLY A 31 24.13 -7.03 24.32
C GLY A 31 23.89 -6.56 22.89
N PRO A 32 23.25 -7.37 22.02
CA PRO A 32 22.61 -6.78 20.88
C PRO A 32 21.65 -5.78 21.50
N ALA A 33 21.97 -4.49 21.37
CA ALA A 33 21.03 -3.42 21.56
C ALA A 33 19.93 -3.77 20.56
N LEU A 34 18.98 -4.55 21.06
CA LEU A 34 17.73 -4.90 20.46
C LEU A 34 17.12 -3.53 20.23
N LEU A 35 17.39 -3.00 19.04
CA LEU A 35 16.79 -1.81 18.50
C LEU A 35 15.30 -2.15 18.45
N LEU A 36 14.63 -1.97 19.60
CA LEU A 36 13.23 -1.66 19.68
C LEU A 36 13.10 -0.31 18.98
N THR A 37 13.18 -0.32 17.66
CA THR A 37 12.56 0.71 16.86
C THR A 37 11.11 0.64 17.29
N LEU A 38 10.68 1.60 18.11
CA LEU A 38 9.31 2.07 18.09
C LEU A 38 9.05 2.49 16.64
N ALA A 39 8.77 1.52 15.78
CA ALA A 39 8.28 1.75 14.46
C ALA A 39 6.88 2.32 14.70
N CYS A 40 6.79 3.64 14.80
CA CYS A 40 5.58 4.33 14.40
C CYS A 40 5.19 3.69 13.08
N SER A 41 4.07 2.97 13.06
CA SER A 41 3.64 2.20 11.90
C SER A 41 3.50 3.17 10.74
N GLU A 42 4.50 3.21 9.86
CA GLU A 42 4.46 4.06 8.70
C GLU A 42 3.41 3.50 7.76
N PRO A 43 2.33 4.22 7.43
CA PRO A 43 1.22 3.66 6.65
C PRO A 43 1.69 3.03 5.34
N LEU A 44 2.72 3.62 4.71
CA LEU A 44 3.30 3.10 3.48
C LEU A 44 4.09 1.80 3.65
N ALA A 45 4.51 1.41 4.85
CA ALA A 45 5.24 0.17 5.09
C ALA A 45 4.34 -1.09 5.13
N ASP A 46 3.01 -0.93 5.14
CA ASP A 46 2.09 -2.06 5.11
C ASP A 46 2.23 -2.88 3.80
N PRO A 47 2.35 -4.23 3.87
CA PRO A 47 2.56 -5.05 2.69
C PRO A 47 1.44 -4.96 1.63
N LYS A 48 0.17 -4.80 2.03
CA LYS A 48 -0.96 -4.65 1.10
C LYS A 48 -0.90 -3.30 0.40
N ILE A 49 -0.52 -2.24 1.13
CA ILE A 49 -0.30 -0.90 0.55
C ILE A 49 0.87 -0.93 -0.43
N GLN A 50 1.99 -1.58 -0.09
CA GLN A 50 3.14 -1.72 -0.97
C GLN A 50 2.80 -2.50 -2.25
N GLN A 51 2.07 -3.61 -2.13
CA GLN A 51 1.61 -4.38 -3.28
C GLN A 51 0.71 -3.55 -4.19
N ALA A 52 -0.26 -2.81 -3.62
CA ALA A 52 -1.11 -1.91 -4.39
C ALA A 52 -0.29 -0.83 -5.10
N ARG A 53 0.65 -0.18 -4.40
CA ARG A 53 1.55 0.84 -4.95
C ARG A 53 2.40 0.34 -6.12
N GLN A 54 2.94 -0.88 -6.01
CA GLN A 54 3.78 -1.49 -7.04
C GLN A 54 3.00 -1.79 -8.33
N SER A 55 1.70 -2.05 -8.22
CA SER A 55 0.82 -2.26 -9.38
C SER A 55 0.48 -0.98 -10.15
N LEU A 56 0.74 0.20 -9.56
CA LEU A 56 0.45 1.49 -10.18
C LEU A 56 1.57 1.92 -11.15
N PRO A 57 1.21 2.61 -12.25
CA PRO A 57 2.18 3.37 -13.04
C PRO A 57 2.98 4.33 -12.15
N GLU A 58 4.26 4.49 -12.43
CA GLU A 58 5.17 5.28 -11.60
C GLU A 58 4.67 6.72 -11.36
N ASN A 59 4.12 7.36 -12.39
CA ASN A 59 3.57 8.70 -12.32
C ASN A 59 2.31 8.84 -11.44
N GLN A 60 1.73 7.75 -10.96
CA GLN A 60 0.57 7.75 -10.06
C GLN A 60 0.92 7.43 -8.61
N ARG A 61 2.13 6.92 -8.36
CA ARG A 61 2.56 6.51 -7.01
C ARG A 61 2.55 7.67 -6.02
N ALA A 62 2.98 8.86 -6.44
CA ALA A 62 2.99 10.03 -5.56
C ALA A 62 1.58 10.40 -5.07
N GLY A 63 0.58 10.42 -5.95
CA GLY A 63 -0.80 10.71 -5.57
C GLY A 63 -1.43 9.60 -4.73
N PHE A 64 -1.13 8.34 -5.02
CA PHE A 64 -1.50 7.19 -4.18
C PHE A 64 -0.89 7.28 -2.78
N ASP A 65 0.40 7.63 -2.67
CA ASP A 65 1.09 7.77 -1.40
C ASP A 65 0.40 8.85 -0.55
N ARG A 66 -0.02 9.97 -1.15
CA ARG A 66 -0.80 11.00 -0.46
C ARG A 66 -2.21 10.53 -0.08
N PHE A 67 -2.88 9.76 -0.94
CA PHE A 67 -4.19 9.17 -0.64
C PHE A 67 -4.11 8.21 0.57
N VAL A 68 -3.03 7.45 0.70
CA VAL A 68 -2.80 6.55 1.84
C VAL A 68 -2.38 7.32 3.09
N LEU A 69 -1.39 8.21 3.00
CA LEU A 69 -0.86 8.97 4.14
C LEU A 69 -1.91 9.86 4.80
N ASN A 70 -2.91 10.34 4.04
CA ASN A 70 -4.04 11.11 4.56
C ASN A 70 -5.27 10.24 4.88
N ASN A 71 -5.09 8.91 4.94
CA ASN A 71 -6.11 7.93 5.33
C ASN A 71 -7.40 7.93 4.48
N CYS A 72 -7.35 8.43 3.23
CA CYS A 72 -8.51 8.43 2.33
C CYS A 72 -8.99 6.99 2.05
N HIS A 73 -8.04 6.06 1.93
CA HIS A 73 -8.31 4.62 1.74
C HIS A 73 -9.09 3.98 2.90
N GLY A 74 -9.11 4.58 4.09
CA GLY A 74 -9.85 4.05 5.25
C GLY A 74 -11.36 3.98 4.98
N CYS A 75 -11.91 4.96 4.28
CA CYS A 75 -13.31 4.97 3.85
C CYS A 75 -13.47 4.53 2.39
N HIS A 76 -12.59 4.98 1.49
CA HIS A 76 -12.73 4.77 0.05
C HIS A 76 -12.11 3.45 -0.45
N GLY A 77 -11.34 2.74 0.37
CA GLY A 77 -10.58 1.55 -0.03
C GLY A 77 -9.32 1.89 -0.84
N LEU A 78 -8.39 0.94 -0.98
CA LEU A 78 -7.12 1.17 -1.67
C LEU A 78 -7.28 1.47 -3.17
N LYS A 79 -8.36 0.97 -3.77
CA LYS A 79 -8.70 1.19 -5.18
C LYS A 79 -9.74 2.30 -5.39
N GLY A 80 -10.21 2.94 -4.32
CA GLY A 80 -11.25 3.95 -4.40
C GLY A 80 -12.68 3.41 -4.58
N ALA A 81 -12.92 2.11 -4.40
CA ALA A 81 -14.22 1.46 -4.66
C ALA A 81 -15.29 1.71 -3.58
N GLY A 82 -15.00 2.50 -2.54
CA GLY A 82 -15.92 2.76 -1.44
C GLY A 82 -16.02 1.62 -0.41
N ASP A 83 -15.12 0.65 -0.50
CA ASP A 83 -15.05 -0.58 0.29
C ASP A 83 -14.02 -0.51 1.44
N GLY A 84 -13.67 0.69 1.87
CA GLY A 84 -12.74 0.89 2.97
C GLY A 84 -13.27 0.33 4.29
N PRO A 85 -12.40 -0.14 5.20
CA PRO A 85 -12.81 -0.79 6.45
C PRO A 85 -13.70 0.08 7.34
N LEU A 86 -13.55 1.42 7.27
CA LEU A 86 -14.38 2.37 8.02
C LEU A 86 -15.82 2.47 7.48
N ASN A 87 -16.08 1.99 6.26
CA ASN A 87 -17.41 1.91 5.67
C ASN A 87 -17.99 0.48 5.63
N SER A 88 -17.39 -0.46 6.37
CA SER A 88 -17.81 -1.88 6.39
C SER A 88 -19.28 -2.11 6.78
N THR A 89 -19.87 -1.20 7.55
CA THR A 89 -21.28 -1.25 7.97
C THR A 89 -22.24 -0.56 7.00
N GLY A 90 -21.75 0.05 5.92
CA GLY A 90 -22.57 0.82 4.98
C GLY A 90 -23.19 2.08 5.60
N ARG A 91 -22.60 2.59 6.69
CA ARG A 91 -23.09 3.80 7.39
C ARG A 91 -23.06 5.02 6.48
N PHE A 92 -22.08 5.11 5.59
CA PHE A 92 -21.88 6.25 4.70
C PHE A 92 -22.12 5.88 3.24
N ASP A 93 -22.66 6.84 2.48
CA ASP A 93 -22.85 6.76 1.03
C ASP A 93 -21.52 7.10 0.31
N ILE A 94 -20.49 6.27 0.53
CA ILE A 94 -19.16 6.47 -0.06
C ILE A 94 -19.21 6.11 -1.55
N PRO A 95 -18.86 7.03 -2.47
CA PRO A 95 -18.87 6.73 -3.90
C PRO A 95 -17.70 5.81 -4.29
N ASP A 96 -17.94 4.99 -5.31
CA ASP A 96 -16.87 4.41 -6.11
C ASP A 96 -16.22 5.52 -6.95
N LEU A 97 -14.97 5.84 -6.63
CA LEU A 97 -14.20 6.92 -7.23
C LEU A 97 -13.78 6.60 -8.67
N SER A 98 -13.90 5.36 -9.13
CA SER A 98 -13.68 5.03 -10.54
C SER A 98 -14.88 5.42 -11.43
N GLN A 99 -16.02 5.82 -10.84
CA GLN A 99 -17.27 6.06 -11.54
C GLN A 99 -17.62 7.57 -11.53
N PRO A 100 -17.34 8.32 -12.62
CA PRO A 100 -17.56 9.77 -12.66
C PRO A 100 -18.97 10.22 -12.30
N ASN A 101 -19.99 9.41 -12.62
CA ASN A 101 -21.39 9.72 -12.32
C ASN A 101 -21.78 9.56 -10.84
N LYS A 102 -20.88 9.08 -9.97
CA LYS A 102 -21.10 8.96 -8.52
C LYS A 102 -20.69 10.21 -7.74
N TYR A 103 -20.00 11.15 -8.38
CA TYR A 103 -19.55 12.39 -7.75
C TYR A 103 -20.69 13.39 -7.63
N ARG A 104 -20.80 14.04 -6.47
CA ARG A 104 -21.85 15.06 -6.23
C ARG A 104 -21.52 16.43 -6.82
N HIS A 105 -20.25 16.78 -6.85
CA HIS A 105 -19.77 18.10 -7.30
C HIS A 105 -18.99 18.03 -8.63
N GLY A 106 -19.10 16.90 -9.35
CA GLY A 106 -18.35 16.63 -10.57
C GLY A 106 -17.05 15.86 -10.33
N ALA A 107 -16.46 15.37 -11.42
CA ALA A 107 -15.39 14.37 -11.42
C ALA A 107 -14.10 14.87 -12.09
N THR A 108 -14.02 16.15 -12.47
CA THR A 108 -12.78 16.76 -12.96
C THR A 108 -11.80 17.00 -11.82
N VAL A 109 -10.50 17.16 -12.12
CA VAL A 109 -9.48 17.41 -11.09
C VAL A 109 -9.83 18.62 -10.21
N PRO A 110 -10.22 19.80 -10.72
CA PRO A 110 -10.60 20.93 -9.87
C PRO A 110 -11.82 20.66 -8.98
N GLU A 111 -12.82 19.94 -9.49
CA GLU A 111 -14.02 19.58 -8.72
C GLU A 111 -13.69 18.60 -7.59
N ILE A 112 -12.86 17.60 -7.87
CA ILE A 112 -12.37 16.65 -6.86
C ILE A 112 -11.59 17.39 -5.78
N ARG A 113 -10.73 18.35 -6.15
CA ARG A 113 -10.00 19.19 -5.17
C ARG A 113 -10.96 19.93 -4.25
N ASN A 114 -11.99 20.55 -4.81
CA ASN A 114 -13.00 21.27 -4.02
C ASN A 114 -13.71 20.32 -3.03
N SER A 115 -14.06 19.10 -3.45
CA SER A 115 -14.63 18.10 -2.55
C SER A 115 -13.67 17.67 -1.42
N ILE A 116 -12.36 17.59 -1.68
CA ILE A 116 -11.36 17.26 -0.64
C ILE A 116 -11.19 18.45 0.31
N GLU A 117 -11.10 19.66 -0.22
CA GLU A 117 -10.81 20.86 0.56
C GLU A 117 -12.00 21.26 1.45
N PHE A 118 -13.21 21.26 0.90
CA PHE A 118 -14.41 21.76 1.59
C PHE A 118 -15.35 20.65 2.10
N GLY A 119 -15.09 19.40 1.74
CA GLY A 119 -15.94 18.27 2.06
C GLY A 119 -17.10 18.12 1.08
N VAL A 120 -18.01 17.20 1.41
CA VAL A 120 -19.22 16.90 0.62
C VAL A 120 -20.42 16.91 1.54
N ASP A 121 -21.38 17.80 1.28
CA ASP A 121 -22.59 17.96 2.07
C ASP A 121 -23.77 17.12 1.55
N GLY A 122 -24.84 17.07 2.35
CA GLY A 122 -26.06 16.31 2.09
C GLY A 122 -25.96 14.81 2.37
N GLY A 123 -27.10 14.13 2.51
CA GLY A 123 -27.16 12.66 2.68
C GLY A 123 -26.25 12.11 3.79
N ARG A 124 -25.73 10.89 3.62
CA ARG A 124 -24.84 10.23 4.59
C ARG A 124 -23.38 10.22 4.12
N THR A 125 -22.79 11.34 3.70
CA THR A 125 -21.41 11.31 3.14
C THR A 125 -20.35 10.99 4.18
N GLY A 126 -20.41 11.63 5.35
CA GLY A 126 -19.34 11.61 6.34
C GLY A 126 -18.01 12.22 5.84
N MET A 127 -17.99 12.91 4.70
CA MET A 127 -16.78 13.45 4.08
C MET A 127 -16.57 14.90 4.50
N GLN A 128 -15.81 15.11 5.57
CA GLN A 128 -15.40 16.45 6.01
C GLN A 128 -14.41 17.11 5.03
N GLY A 129 -14.20 18.43 5.18
CA GLY A 129 -13.13 19.15 4.49
C GLY A 129 -11.76 18.90 5.13
N TYR A 130 -10.72 18.84 4.30
CA TYR A 130 -9.33 18.55 4.70
C TYR A 130 -8.39 19.72 4.39
N GLN A 131 -8.76 20.91 4.82
CA GLN A 131 -8.00 22.16 4.58
C GLN A 131 -6.61 22.18 5.24
N ASN A 132 -6.34 21.23 6.14
CA ASN A 132 -5.03 21.06 6.77
C ASN A 132 -4.03 20.28 5.89
N ILE A 133 -4.46 19.72 4.77
CA ILE A 133 -3.58 19.07 3.79
C ILE A 133 -3.01 20.18 2.87
N PRO A 134 -1.69 20.23 2.63
CA PRO A 134 -1.09 21.17 1.68
C PRO A 134 -1.74 21.11 0.30
N ALA A 135 -1.94 22.26 -0.35
CA ALA A 135 -2.69 22.36 -1.60
C ALA A 135 -2.10 21.51 -2.75
N ASP A 136 -0.77 21.37 -2.80
CA ASP A 136 -0.06 20.52 -3.75
C ASP A 136 -0.29 19.02 -3.47
N HIS A 137 -0.41 18.63 -2.20
CA HIS A 137 -0.83 17.27 -1.84
C HIS A 137 -2.28 17.02 -2.24
N ILE A 138 -3.20 17.96 -2.01
CA ILE A 138 -4.60 17.86 -2.46
C ILE A 138 -4.68 17.71 -3.98
N GLU A 139 -3.92 18.51 -4.74
CA GLU A 139 -3.80 18.38 -6.20
C GLU A 139 -3.32 16.98 -6.61
N SER A 140 -2.28 16.45 -5.96
CA SER A 140 -1.76 15.11 -6.28
C SER A 140 -2.77 14.00 -5.99
N ILE A 141 -3.54 14.11 -4.90
CA ILE A 141 -4.62 13.17 -4.57
C ILE A 141 -5.73 13.25 -5.62
N ALA A 142 -6.17 14.46 -5.96
CA ALA A 142 -7.23 14.68 -6.94
C ALA A 142 -6.86 14.14 -8.33
N ARG A 143 -5.60 14.31 -8.75
CA ARG A 143 -5.08 13.73 -9.99
C ARG A 143 -5.06 12.22 -9.99
N TYR A 144 -4.66 11.60 -8.87
CA TYR A 144 -4.71 10.14 -8.71
C TYR A 144 -6.15 9.63 -8.77
N ILE A 145 -7.08 10.29 -8.07
CA ILE A 145 -8.50 9.95 -8.09
C ILE A 145 -9.07 10.07 -9.51
N HIS A 146 -8.78 11.16 -10.22
CA HIS A 146 -9.21 11.32 -11.60
C HIS A 146 -8.61 10.25 -12.53
N TRP A 147 -7.37 9.82 -12.27
CA TRP A 147 -6.75 8.70 -13.01
C TRP A 147 -7.46 7.35 -12.78
N LEU A 148 -8.11 7.13 -11.64
CA LEU A 148 -8.91 5.92 -11.40
C LEU A 148 -10.14 5.82 -12.32
N GLN A 149 -10.57 6.94 -12.93
CA GLN A 149 -11.75 7.02 -13.79
C GLN A 149 -11.49 6.61 -15.24
N LYS A 150 -10.32 6.04 -15.53
CA LYS A 150 -9.99 5.56 -16.88
C LYS A 150 -11.03 4.54 -17.37
N PRO A 151 -11.38 4.56 -18.67
CA PRO A 151 -12.28 3.58 -19.26
C PRO A 151 -11.72 2.16 -19.23
#